data_AF-A0A803PPI7-F1
#
_entry.id   AF-A0A803PPI7-F1
#
_cell.length_a   1.000
_cell.length_b   1.000
_cell.length_c   1.000
_cell.angle_alpha   90.00
_cell.angle_beta   90.00
_cell.angle_gamma   90.00
#
_symmetry.space_group_name_H-M   'P 1'
#
loop_
_entity.id
_entity.type
_entity.pdbx_description
1 polymer ?
#
loop_
_entity_poly.entity_id
_entity_poly.type
_entity_poly.pdbx_seq_one_letter_code
_entity_poly.pdbx_strand_id
1 'polypeptide(L)'
;MSLLLACTRQTSDPEKLPTLPAPLKRSAETEDSEGHCGGRFLWILTAIWSAITLIWNTLVDIMVFVSTILFLKDTKTPIKGLKGVEKNTKRFVHRTISLDHIKLIKNTTNTTINDVLLGITQAGLSKYLNRRYGLIAKDEGTKEKKNYLPKHIRLSATVLVNLRPTLGIEALADMMAKNSKTKWGNWIGYLLLPFNIALQDDPLDYVRQAKAVIDRKKHSFEAICTYFCAQLLLKILGAELLHLELFLALLWPFLT
;
A
#
# COMPACT_ATOMS: atom_id res chain seq x y z
N MET A 1 9.28 9.35 10.07
CA MET A 1 8.60 9.47 11.38
C MET A 1 9.56 9.79 12.52
N SER A 2 10.71 9.11 12.68
CA SER A 2 11.64 9.35 13.80
C SER A 2 12.15 10.80 13.93
N LEU A 3 12.31 11.52 12.81
CA LEU A 3 12.68 12.95 12.84
C LEU A 3 11.61 13.80 13.52
N LEU A 4 10.35 13.65 13.11
CA LEU A 4 9.22 14.39 13.68
C LEU A 4 9.10 14.10 15.19
N LEU A 5 9.28 12.84 15.59
CA LEU A 5 9.28 12.45 17.00
C LEU A 5 10.45 13.06 17.78
N ALA A 6 11.64 13.16 17.18
CA ALA A 6 12.78 13.85 17.81
C ALA A 6 12.53 15.36 18.02
N CYS A 7 11.68 15.97 17.18
CA CYS A 7 11.22 17.35 17.33
C CYS A 7 10.10 17.53 18.36
N THR A 8 9.58 16.44 18.96
CA THR A 8 8.55 16.50 20.00
C THR A 8 9.11 16.19 21.39
N ARG A 9 8.37 16.57 22.42
CA ARG A 9 8.68 16.31 23.83
C ARG A 9 7.50 15.68 24.53
N GLN A 10 7.75 14.99 25.65
CA GLN A 10 6.67 14.43 26.45
C GLN A 10 5.86 15.55 27.09
N THR A 11 4.55 15.36 27.22
CA THR A 11 3.69 16.30 27.96
C THR A 11 3.96 16.27 29.47
N SER A 12 4.47 15.14 29.98
CA SER A 12 4.83 14.96 31.40
C SER A 12 6.23 15.48 31.74
N ASP A 13 7.15 15.52 30.77
CA ASP A 13 8.53 15.94 30.98
C ASP A 13 9.06 16.68 29.73
N PRO A 14 9.28 18.01 29.79
CA PRO A 14 9.66 18.81 28.63
C PRO A 14 11.08 18.54 28.14
N GLU A 15 11.96 17.92 28.94
CA GLU A 15 13.33 17.61 28.54
C GLU A 15 13.46 16.23 27.88
N LYS A 16 12.44 15.38 28.04
CA LYS A 16 12.49 13.99 27.61
C LYS A 16 11.92 13.77 26.21
N LEU A 17 12.62 12.95 25.43
CA LEU A 17 12.12 12.44 24.15
C LEU A 17 10.89 11.52 24.36
N PRO A 18 9.98 11.43 23.38
CA PRO A 18 8.86 10.51 23.44
C PRO A 18 9.34 9.07 23.65
N THR A 19 8.74 8.35 24.59
CA THR A 19 9.05 6.94 24.80
C THR A 19 8.51 6.14 23.61
N LEU A 20 9.41 5.51 22.87
CA LEU A 20 9.05 4.63 21.76
C LEU A 20 8.96 3.18 22.27
N PRO A 21 7.96 2.40 21.84
CA PRO A 21 7.95 0.97 22.10
C PRO A 21 9.20 0.34 21.48
N ALA A 22 9.82 -0.59 22.21
CA ALA A 22 11.04 -1.25 21.76
C ALA A 22 10.85 -1.84 20.35
N PRO A 23 11.79 -1.63 19.41
CA PRO A 23 11.67 -2.16 18.07
C PRO A 23 11.64 -3.69 18.12
N LEU A 24 10.57 -4.28 17.59
CA LEU A 24 10.49 -5.73 17.44
C LEU A 24 11.41 -6.12 16.27
N LYS A 25 12.35 -7.03 16.48
CA LYS A 25 13.07 -7.61 15.34
C LYS A 25 12.08 -8.46 14.55
N ARG A 26 12.16 -8.42 13.21
CA ARG A 26 11.63 -9.50 12.40
C ARG A 26 12.40 -10.76 12.80
N SER A 27 11.84 -11.59 13.66
CA SER A 27 12.23 -12.98 13.74
C SER A 27 11.91 -13.58 12.38
N ALA A 28 12.94 -14.03 11.66
CA ALA A 28 12.71 -15.16 10.78
C ALA A 28 12.24 -16.28 11.73
N GLU A 29 10.99 -16.71 11.59
CA GLU A 29 10.56 -17.96 12.19
C GLU A 29 11.39 -19.05 11.51
N THR A 30 12.56 -19.34 12.08
CA THR A 30 13.22 -20.61 11.86
C THR A 30 12.38 -21.59 12.66
N GLU A 31 11.46 -22.27 11.99
CA GLU A 31 10.85 -23.46 12.54
C GLU A 31 11.98 -24.47 12.78
N ASP A 32 12.50 -24.51 14.00
CA ASP A 32 13.35 -25.60 14.48
C ASP A 32 12.46 -26.85 14.57
N SER A 33 12.26 -27.50 13.42
CA SER A 33 11.64 -28.82 13.36
C SER A 33 12.72 -29.89 13.46
N GLU A 34 12.84 -30.46 14.66
CA GLU A 34 13.56 -31.69 14.91
C GLU A 34 13.07 -32.82 13.99
N GLY A 35 14.03 -33.45 13.32
CA GLY A 35 14.00 -34.83 12.83
C GLY A 35 12.85 -35.26 11.91
N HIS A 36 13.08 -35.29 10.60
CA HIS A 36 12.64 -36.37 9.69
C HIS A 36 13.37 -36.23 8.33
N CYS A 37 14.21 -37.22 7.96
CA CYS A 37 15.00 -37.19 6.70
C CYS A 37 14.15 -37.11 5.42
N GLY A 38 12.86 -37.50 5.46
CA GLY A 38 11.92 -37.32 4.35
C GLY A 38 11.40 -35.88 4.20
N GLY A 39 11.40 -35.09 5.28
CA GLY A 39 10.91 -33.70 5.28
C GLY A 39 11.86 -32.70 4.63
N ARG A 40 13.18 -32.98 4.63
CA ARG A 40 14.19 -32.06 4.07
C ARG A 40 14.05 -31.90 2.55
N PHE A 41 13.74 -32.98 1.82
CA PHE A 41 13.55 -32.92 0.37
C PHE A 41 12.27 -32.16 0.00
N LEU A 42 11.15 -32.46 0.68
CA LEU A 42 9.89 -31.72 0.54
C LEU A 42 10.07 -30.24 0.87
N TRP A 43 10.80 -29.92 1.94
CA TRP A 43 11.12 -28.54 2.30
C TRP A 43 11.92 -27.81 1.21
N ILE A 44 12.96 -28.44 0.66
CA ILE A 44 13.74 -27.89 -0.45
C ILE A 44 12.84 -27.64 -1.67
N LEU A 45 11.97 -28.59 -2.03
CA LEU A 45 11.03 -28.41 -3.13
C LEU A 45 10.07 -27.24 -2.89
N THR A 46 9.51 -27.11 -1.68
CA THR A 46 8.66 -25.98 -1.33
C THR A 46 9.40 -24.64 -1.33
N ALA A 47 10.68 -24.62 -0.94
CA ALA A 47 11.53 -23.44 -0.98
C ALA A 47 11.87 -23.03 -2.43
N ILE A 48 12.15 -24.00 -3.31
CA ILE A 48 12.35 -23.73 -4.74
C ILE A 48 11.06 -23.21 -5.36
N TRP A 49 9.92 -23.84 -5.07
CA TRP A 49 8.62 -23.41 -5.57
C TRP A 49 8.25 -21.99 -5.11
N SER A 50 8.51 -21.66 -3.84
CA SER A 50 8.28 -20.32 -3.32
C SER A 50 9.21 -19.29 -3.96
N ALA A 51 10.48 -19.63 -4.20
CA ALA A 51 11.43 -18.78 -4.92
C ALA A 51 10.99 -18.53 -6.37
N ILE A 52 10.57 -19.57 -7.11
CA ILE A 52 10.05 -19.44 -8.47
C ILE A 52 8.80 -18.56 -8.48
N THR A 53 7.86 -18.80 -7.58
CA THR A 53 6.63 -18.01 -7.44
C THR A 53 6.95 -16.55 -7.17
N LEU A 54 7.91 -16.28 -6.28
CA LEU A 54 8.37 -14.95 -5.95
C LEU A 54 9.00 -14.25 -7.17
N ILE A 55 9.88 -14.93 -7.91
CA ILE A 55 10.51 -14.38 -9.12
C ILE A 55 9.44 -14.06 -10.17
N TRP A 56 8.51 -14.98 -10.39
CA TRP A 56 7.42 -14.77 -11.34
C TRP A 56 6.55 -13.58 -10.95
N ASN A 57 6.11 -13.50 -9.70
CA ASN A 57 5.32 -12.37 -9.20
C ASN A 57 6.08 -11.05 -9.34
N THR A 58 7.39 -11.02 -9.04
CA THR A 58 8.20 -9.80 -9.24
C THR A 58 8.24 -9.35 -10.69
N LEU A 59 8.41 -10.28 -11.62
CA LEU A 59 8.45 -9.97 -13.05
C LEU A 59 7.11 -9.40 -13.51
N VAL A 60 6.00 -10.03 -13.10
CA VAL A 60 4.64 -9.54 -13.39
C VAL A 60 4.41 -8.14 -12.81
N ASP A 61 4.78 -7.90 -11.55
CA ASP A 61 4.56 -6.62 -10.90
C ASP A 61 5.42 -5.51 -11.52
N ILE A 62 6.68 -5.78 -11.86
CA ILE A 62 7.55 -4.83 -12.59
C ILE A 62 6.95 -4.52 -13.97
N MET A 63 6.49 -5.53 -14.71
CA MET A 63 5.85 -5.34 -16.01
C MET A 63 4.58 -4.48 -15.90
N VAL A 64 3.74 -4.73 -14.89
CA VAL A 64 2.55 -3.92 -14.62
C VAL A 64 2.93 -2.49 -14.24
N PHE A 65 3.97 -2.31 -13.42
CA PHE A 65 4.45 -0.99 -13.01
C PHE A 65 4.95 -0.18 -14.20
N VAL A 66 5.84 -0.75 -15.02
CA VAL A 66 6.34 -0.13 -16.26
C VAL A 66 5.19 0.16 -17.22
N SER A 67 4.27 -0.79 -17.39
CA SER A 67 3.10 -0.60 -18.23
C SER A 67 2.19 0.51 -17.71
N THR A 68 2.04 0.68 -16.39
CA THR A 68 1.26 1.77 -15.76
C THR A 68 1.87 3.14 -16.02
N ILE A 69 3.19 3.23 -16.04
CA ILE A 69 3.89 4.48 -16.39
C ILE A 69 3.71 4.80 -17.88
N LEU A 70 3.84 3.81 -18.76
CA LEU A 70 3.87 4.03 -20.21
C LEU A 70 2.47 4.11 -20.85
N PHE A 71 1.54 3.23 -20.48
CA PHE A 71 0.32 2.96 -21.26
C PHE A 71 -0.96 2.79 -20.43
N LEU A 72 -0.88 2.10 -19.29
CA LEU A 72 -2.01 1.62 -18.50
C LEU A 72 -2.59 2.73 -17.60
N LYS A 73 -3.28 3.71 -18.21
CA LYS A 73 -4.03 4.72 -17.46
C LYS A 73 -5.26 4.11 -16.77
N ASP A 74 -5.57 4.62 -15.58
CA ASP A 74 -6.80 4.28 -14.86
C ASP A 74 -8.03 4.81 -15.61
N THR A 75 -9.16 4.10 -15.45
CA THR A 75 -10.42 4.47 -16.09
C THR A 75 -10.86 5.87 -15.62
N LYS A 76 -11.41 6.69 -16.53
CA LYS A 76 -12.01 7.97 -16.15
C LYS A 76 -13.25 7.70 -15.29
N THR A 77 -13.14 7.97 -13.99
CA THR A 77 -14.23 7.82 -13.01
C THR A 77 -14.67 9.19 -12.48
N PRO A 78 -15.88 9.31 -11.90
CA PRO A 78 -16.33 10.55 -11.24
C PRO A 78 -15.45 11.06 -10.10
N ILE A 79 -14.51 10.25 -9.61
CA ILE A 79 -13.54 10.63 -8.59
C ILE A 79 -12.34 11.35 -9.22
N LYS A 80 -12.08 11.10 -10.50
CA LYS A 80 -10.95 11.68 -11.22
C LYS A 80 -11.23 13.16 -11.47
N GLY A 81 -10.35 14.01 -10.94
CA GLY A 81 -10.42 15.45 -11.14
C GLY A 81 -10.19 15.84 -12.61
N LEU A 82 -10.80 16.94 -13.03
CA LEU A 82 -10.47 17.57 -14.31
C LEU A 82 -9.06 18.17 -14.25
N LYS A 83 -8.40 18.28 -15.41
CA LYS A 83 -7.10 18.95 -15.52
C LYS A 83 -7.17 20.36 -14.95
N GLY A 84 -6.21 20.71 -14.10
CA GLY A 84 -6.13 22.02 -13.44
C GLY A 84 -6.78 22.08 -12.05
N VAL A 85 -7.60 21.10 -11.65
CA VAL A 85 -8.17 21.01 -10.30
C VAL A 85 -7.09 20.81 -9.23
N GLU A 86 -5.90 20.37 -9.62
CA GLU A 86 -4.75 20.11 -8.75
C GLU A 86 -4.35 21.32 -7.90
N LYS A 87 -4.46 22.52 -8.50
CA LYS A 87 -4.08 23.82 -7.93
C LYS A 87 -5.18 24.43 -7.05
N ASN A 88 -6.38 23.87 -7.08
CA ASN A 88 -7.49 24.38 -6.27
C ASN A 88 -7.30 24.01 -4.79
N THR A 89 -7.81 24.87 -3.91
CA THR A 89 -7.83 24.62 -2.47
C THR A 89 -8.63 23.36 -2.17
N LYS A 90 -7.97 22.37 -1.55
CA LYS A 90 -8.59 21.10 -1.17
C LYS A 90 -9.15 21.20 0.24
N ARG A 91 -10.43 20.84 0.40
CA ARG A 91 -11.05 20.71 1.72
C ARG A 91 -10.76 19.30 2.27
N PHE A 92 -10.09 19.25 3.42
CA PHE A 92 -9.88 17.99 4.13
C PHE A 92 -11.04 17.74 5.09
N VAL A 93 -11.58 16.53 5.05
CA VAL A 93 -12.60 16.06 5.99
C VAL A 93 -12.00 14.93 6.79
N HIS A 94 -11.89 15.13 8.10
CA HIS A 94 -11.45 14.09 9.03
C HIS A 94 -12.64 13.29 9.53
N ARG A 95 -12.51 11.96 9.55
CA ARG A 95 -13.46 11.04 10.17
C ARG A 95 -12.70 10.07 11.05
N THR A 96 -13.20 9.88 12.25
CA THR A 96 -12.66 8.93 13.22
C THR A 96 -13.47 7.65 13.16
N ILE A 97 -12.79 6.51 13.14
CA ILE A 97 -13.40 5.17 13.13
C ILE A 97 -12.92 4.45 14.38
N SER A 98 -13.82 3.76 15.08
CA SER A 98 -13.46 3.01 16.29
C SER A 98 -12.55 1.83 15.93
N LEU A 99 -11.46 1.70 16.69
CA LEU A 99 -10.53 0.58 16.52
C LEU A 99 -11.16 -0.76 16.94
N ASP A 100 -12.14 -0.75 17.83
CA ASP A 100 -12.78 -1.98 18.32
C ASP A 100 -13.58 -2.68 17.22
N HIS A 101 -14.26 -1.91 16.36
CA HIS A 101 -14.95 -2.47 15.19
C HIS A 101 -13.95 -3.06 14.18
N ILE A 102 -12.81 -2.39 13.98
CA ILE A 102 -11.75 -2.89 13.09
C ILE A 102 -11.14 -4.19 13.64
N LYS A 103 -10.91 -4.25 14.95
CA LYS A 103 -10.42 -5.46 15.64
C LYS A 103 -11.43 -6.61 15.54
N LEU A 104 -12.72 -6.31 15.66
CA LEU A 104 -13.77 -7.32 15.49
C LEU A 104 -13.70 -7.94 14.09
N ILE A 105 -13.68 -7.12 13.04
CA ILE A 105 -13.59 -7.59 11.65
C ILE A 105 -12.28 -8.38 11.43
N LYS A 106 -11.16 -7.86 11.94
CA LYS A 106 -9.86 -8.51 11.88
C LYS A 106 -9.92 -9.93 12.45
N ASN A 107 -10.51 -10.08 13.64
CA ASN A 107 -10.61 -11.38 14.32
C ASN A 107 -11.55 -12.33 13.57
N THR A 108 -12.69 -11.84 13.08
CA THR A 108 -13.65 -12.65 12.30
C THR A 108 -13.07 -13.14 10.98
N THR A 109 -12.24 -12.33 10.32
CA THR A 109 -11.68 -12.65 9.00
C THR A 109 -10.27 -13.24 9.06
N ASN A 110 -9.68 -13.35 10.25
CA ASN A 110 -8.28 -13.73 10.48
C ASN A 110 -7.32 -12.96 9.54
N THR A 111 -7.39 -11.63 9.58
CA THR A 111 -6.61 -10.71 8.74
C THR A 111 -5.79 -9.71 9.56
N THR A 112 -5.06 -8.81 8.89
CA THR A 112 -4.40 -7.68 9.55
C THR A 112 -5.27 -6.42 9.49
N ILE A 113 -4.98 -5.45 10.38
CA ILE A 113 -5.68 -4.16 10.41
C ILE A 113 -5.58 -3.42 9.05
N ASN A 114 -4.43 -3.53 8.38
CA ASN A 114 -4.22 -2.90 7.08
C ASN A 114 -5.09 -3.54 5.99
N ASP A 115 -5.26 -4.87 6.01
CA ASP A 115 -6.13 -5.57 5.05
C ASP A 115 -7.60 -5.16 5.24
N VAL A 116 -8.04 -5.03 6.50
CA VAL A 116 -9.39 -4.57 6.85
C VAL A 116 -9.62 -3.15 6.36
N LEU A 117 -8.69 -2.23 6.64
CA LEU A 117 -8.78 -0.84 6.16
C LEU A 117 -8.84 -0.77 4.63
N LEU A 118 -8.02 -1.57 3.95
CA LEU A 118 -8.03 -1.65 2.49
C LEU A 118 -9.39 -2.15 1.99
N GLY A 119 -9.93 -3.21 2.57
CA GLY A 119 -11.26 -3.73 2.24
C GLY A 119 -12.38 -2.70 2.47
N ILE A 120 -12.34 -1.95 3.58
CA ILE A 120 -13.28 -0.86 3.85
C ILE A 120 -13.19 0.23 2.78
N THR A 121 -11.97 0.61 2.37
CA THR A 121 -11.80 1.61 1.30
C THR A 121 -12.34 1.13 -0.04
N GLN A 122 -12.12 -0.14 -0.40
CA GLN A 122 -12.68 -0.74 -1.62
C GLN A 122 -14.21 -0.76 -1.59
N ALA A 123 -14.81 -1.23 -0.48
CA ALA A 123 -16.26 -1.24 -0.30
C ALA A 123 -16.87 0.16 -0.38
N GLY A 124 -16.21 1.14 0.27
CA GLY A 124 -16.62 2.55 0.25
C GLY A 124 -16.58 3.14 -1.15
N LEU A 125 -15.49 2.92 -1.88
CA LEU A 125 -15.32 3.38 -3.26
C LEU A 125 -16.33 2.73 -4.21
N SER A 126 -16.56 1.41 -4.10
CA SER A 126 -17.56 0.70 -4.91
C SER A 126 -18.97 1.23 -4.69
N LYS A 127 -19.39 1.41 -3.42
CA LYS A 127 -20.71 1.97 -3.11
C LYS A 127 -20.85 3.41 -3.56
N TYR A 128 -19.82 4.23 -3.36
CA TYR A 128 -19.80 5.62 -3.79
C TYR A 128 -19.93 5.75 -5.31
N LEU A 129 -19.09 5.01 -6.07
CA LEU A 129 -19.12 5.02 -7.52
C LEU A 129 -20.46 4.51 -8.05
N ASN A 130 -20.98 3.41 -7.50
CA ASN A 130 -22.30 2.89 -7.89
C ASN A 130 -23.40 3.94 -7.71
N ARG A 131 -23.40 4.67 -6.58
CA ARG A 131 -24.36 5.76 -6.34
C ARG A 131 -24.19 6.90 -7.34
N ARG A 132 -22.94 7.30 -7.64
CA ARG A 132 -22.66 8.40 -8.58
C ARG A 132 -23.09 8.05 -10.01
N TYR A 133 -22.77 6.84 -10.49
CA TYR A 133 -23.22 6.38 -11.80
C TYR A 133 -24.75 6.19 -11.84
N GLY A 134 -25.37 5.78 -10.73
CA GLY A 134 -26.83 5.70 -10.63
C GLY A 134 -27.54 7.04 -10.76
N LEU A 135 -26.96 8.13 -10.23
CA LEU A 135 -27.50 9.47 -10.43
C LEU A 135 -27.43 9.90 -11.91
N ILE A 136 -26.27 9.71 -12.53
CA ILE A 136 -26.08 10.02 -13.97
C ILE A 136 -27.07 9.23 -14.83
N ALA A 137 -27.25 7.93 -14.54
CA ALA A 137 -28.18 7.08 -15.29
C ALA A 137 -29.65 7.49 -15.11
N LYS A 138 -30.03 8.02 -13.94
CA LYS A 138 -31.39 8.55 -13.68
C LYS A 138 -31.66 9.82 -14.48
N ASP A 139 -30.68 10.72 -14.55
CA ASP A 139 -30.77 11.94 -15.35
C ASP A 139 -30.88 11.62 -16.86
N GLU A 140 -30.26 10.52 -17.30
CA GLU A 140 -30.34 9.99 -18.67
C GLU A 140 -31.62 9.15 -18.94
N GLY A 141 -32.56 9.05 -17.99
CA GLY A 141 -33.81 8.31 -18.16
C GLY A 141 -33.66 6.78 -18.23
N THR A 142 -32.54 6.24 -17.72
CA THR A 142 -32.27 4.80 -17.76
C THR A 142 -33.07 4.04 -16.70
N LYS A 143 -33.56 2.83 -17.04
CA LYS A 143 -34.28 1.93 -16.11
C LYS A 143 -33.50 1.68 -14.82
N GLU A 144 -34.22 1.56 -13.69
CA GLU A 144 -33.61 1.25 -12.40
C GLU A 144 -32.88 -0.09 -12.43
N LYS A 145 -31.62 -0.08 -11.97
CA LYS A 145 -30.76 -1.26 -11.88
C LYS A 145 -30.17 -1.32 -10.48
N LYS A 146 -29.91 -2.53 -9.97
CA LYS A 146 -29.19 -2.69 -8.69
C LYS A 146 -27.71 -2.29 -8.78
N ASN A 147 -27.11 -2.44 -9.95
CA ASN A 147 -25.71 -2.13 -10.22
C ASN A 147 -25.60 -1.18 -11.43
N TYR A 148 -24.99 -0.03 -11.20
CA TYR A 148 -24.71 1.02 -12.17
C TYR A 148 -23.23 1.13 -12.51
N LEU A 149 -22.37 0.27 -11.95
CA LEU A 149 -20.94 0.27 -12.24
C LEU A 149 -20.69 -0.14 -13.71
N PRO A 150 -19.87 0.61 -14.46
CA PRO A 150 -19.46 0.19 -15.80
C PRO A 150 -18.61 -1.10 -15.73
N LYS A 151 -18.66 -1.89 -16.81
CA LYS A 151 -17.85 -3.10 -16.94
C LYS A 151 -16.36 -2.72 -17.03
N HIS A 152 -15.51 -3.38 -16.24
CA HIS A 152 -14.05 -3.23 -16.25
C HIS A 152 -13.49 -1.86 -15.81
N ILE A 153 -13.87 -1.39 -14.63
CA ILE A 153 -13.22 -0.23 -14.00
C ILE A 153 -11.82 -0.64 -13.52
N ARG A 154 -10.80 0.05 -14.04
CA ARG A 154 -9.44 -0.02 -13.52
C ARG A 154 -9.20 1.17 -12.60
N LEU A 155 -8.97 0.86 -11.33
CA LEU A 155 -8.57 1.83 -10.32
C LEU A 155 -7.38 1.23 -9.56
N SER A 156 -6.29 1.98 -9.47
CA SER A 156 -5.08 1.52 -8.80
C SER A 156 -4.76 2.47 -7.64
N ALA A 157 -4.34 1.90 -6.51
CA ALA A 157 -3.89 2.66 -5.35
C ALA A 157 -2.40 2.43 -5.13
N THR A 158 -1.66 3.49 -4.83
CA THR A 158 -0.25 3.39 -4.47
C THR A 158 -0.12 3.40 -2.95
N VAL A 159 0.41 2.31 -2.38
CA VAL A 159 0.68 2.18 -0.95
C VAL A 159 2.17 2.32 -0.70
N LEU A 160 2.51 3.15 0.29
CA LEU A 160 3.89 3.36 0.71
C LEU A 160 4.22 2.35 1.82
N VAL A 161 5.32 1.61 1.64
CA VAL A 161 5.79 0.64 2.62
C VAL A 161 7.19 1.00 3.11
N ASN A 162 7.44 0.79 4.39
CA ASN A 162 8.77 1.00 4.96
C ASN A 162 9.65 -0.21 4.64
N LEU A 163 10.82 0.02 4.03
CA LEU A 163 11.75 -1.04 3.62
C LEU A 163 12.80 -1.38 4.69
N ARG A 164 12.77 -0.72 5.84
CA ARG A 164 13.74 -0.98 6.92
C ARG A 164 13.58 -2.40 7.48
N PRO A 165 14.70 -3.04 7.90
CA PRO A 165 14.66 -4.38 8.48
C PRO A 165 14.01 -4.41 9.87
N THR A 166 14.05 -3.31 10.62
CA THR A 166 13.46 -3.18 11.95
C THR A 166 11.95 -2.87 11.88
N LEU A 167 11.13 -3.62 12.62
CA LEU A 167 9.72 -3.29 12.78
C LEU A 167 9.58 -2.27 13.91
N GLY A 168 8.96 -1.13 13.61
CA GLY A 168 8.70 -0.07 14.58
C GLY A 168 9.43 1.23 14.26
N ILE A 169 9.32 2.18 15.19
CA ILE A 169 9.94 3.49 15.07
C ILE A 169 11.19 3.46 15.95
N GLU A 170 12.35 3.57 15.31
CA GLU A 170 13.64 3.63 15.99
C GLU A 170 13.98 5.08 16.33
N ALA A 171 14.63 5.29 17.47
CA ALA A 171 15.04 6.63 17.88
C ALA A 171 16.05 7.21 16.90
N LEU A 172 15.96 8.52 16.64
CA LEU A 172 16.82 9.18 15.66
C LEU A 172 18.30 9.07 16.03
N ALA A 173 18.62 9.23 17.32
CA ALA A 173 19.98 9.13 17.83
C ALA A 173 20.61 7.76 17.53
N ASP A 174 19.87 6.68 17.78
CA ASP A 174 20.33 5.30 17.53
C ASP A 174 20.59 5.06 16.04
N MET A 175 19.79 5.64 15.16
CA MET A 175 19.97 5.52 13.71
C MET A 175 21.17 6.31 13.17
N MET A 176 21.59 7.37 13.86
CA MET A 176 22.74 8.21 13.48
C MET A 176 24.07 7.72 14.10
N ALA A 177 24.01 6.79 15.05
CA ALA A 177 25.19 6.23 15.68
C ALA A 177 26.11 5.50 14.66
N LYS A 178 27.43 5.55 14.89
CA LYS A 178 28.40 4.78 14.09
C LYS A 178 28.11 3.27 14.28
N ASN A 179 28.05 2.53 13.17
CA ASN A 179 27.67 1.10 13.12
C ASN A 179 26.21 0.78 13.51
N SER A 180 25.28 1.74 13.38
CA SER A 180 23.86 1.44 13.54
C SER A 180 23.38 0.43 12.49
N LYS A 181 22.53 -0.51 12.92
CA LYS A 181 21.90 -1.49 12.02
C LYS A 181 20.87 -0.86 11.09
N THR A 182 20.38 0.32 11.46
CA THR A 182 19.34 1.04 10.76
C THR A 182 19.84 2.44 10.40
N LYS A 183 19.98 2.72 9.11
CA LYS A 183 20.46 4.02 8.64
C LYS A 183 19.36 5.08 8.66
N TRP A 184 19.75 6.33 8.95
CA TRP A 184 18.88 7.49 8.76
C TRP A 184 18.62 7.78 7.26
N GLY A 185 17.45 8.33 6.92
CA GLY A 185 17.04 8.65 5.54
C GLY A 185 15.67 8.08 5.11
N ASN A 186 15.25 8.37 3.87
CA ASN A 186 13.99 7.87 3.32
C ASN A 186 14.16 6.48 2.71
N TRP A 187 13.61 5.47 3.38
CA TRP A 187 13.61 4.06 2.95
C TRP A 187 12.17 3.60 2.73
N ILE A 188 11.54 4.14 1.69
CA ILE A 188 10.13 3.92 1.38
C ILE A 188 10.04 3.26 0.00
N GLY A 189 9.38 2.11 -0.06
CA GLY A 189 9.01 1.42 -1.29
C GLY A 189 7.59 1.76 -1.69
N TYR A 190 7.31 1.69 -2.98
CA TYR A 190 5.98 1.89 -3.54
C TYR A 190 5.38 0.54 -3.94
N LEU A 191 4.12 0.33 -3.58
CA LEU A 191 3.36 -0.85 -3.91
C LEU A 191 2.10 -0.44 -4.67
N LEU A 192 1.94 -0.92 -5.91
CA LEU A 192 0.76 -0.65 -6.72
C LEU A 192 -0.30 -1.73 -6.47
N LEU A 193 -1.37 -1.35 -5.78
CA LEU A 193 -2.49 -2.22 -5.43
C LEU A 193 -3.66 -1.98 -6.39
N PRO A 194 -4.09 -2.99 -7.18
CA PRO A 194 -5.32 -2.87 -7.95
C PRO A 194 -6.53 -2.90 -7.03
N PHE A 195 -7.43 -1.93 -7.17
CA PHE A 195 -8.73 -1.92 -6.51
C PHE A 195 -9.78 -2.58 -7.40
N ASN A 196 -10.36 -3.66 -6.88
CA ASN A 196 -11.49 -4.33 -7.52
C ASN A 196 -12.79 -3.57 -7.20
N ILE A 197 -13.19 -2.68 -8.10
CA ILE A 197 -14.43 -1.91 -7.96
C ILE A 197 -15.61 -2.73 -8.46
N ALA A 198 -16.17 -3.53 -7.56
CA ALA A 198 -17.42 -4.27 -7.77
C ALA A 198 -18.33 -4.15 -6.54
N LEU A 199 -19.64 -4.35 -6.73
CA LEU A 199 -20.57 -4.61 -5.64
C LEU A 199 -20.45 -6.09 -5.26
N GLN A 200 -20.26 -6.37 -3.98
CA GLN A 200 -20.26 -7.72 -3.42
C GLN A 200 -21.55 -7.95 -2.65
N ASP A 201 -22.05 -9.20 -2.69
CA ASP A 201 -23.20 -9.61 -1.90
C ASP A 201 -22.84 -9.74 -0.42
N ASP A 202 -21.70 -10.38 -0.11
CA ASP A 202 -21.10 -10.41 1.24
C ASP A 202 -20.14 -9.21 1.43
N PRO A 203 -20.38 -8.31 2.42
CA PRO A 203 -19.46 -7.21 2.70
C PRO A 203 -18.07 -7.65 3.18
N LEU A 204 -17.91 -8.86 3.71
CA LEU A 204 -16.60 -9.37 4.13
C LEU A 204 -15.72 -9.80 2.95
N ASP A 205 -16.30 -10.01 1.77
CA ASP A 205 -15.53 -10.39 0.58
C ASP A 205 -14.56 -9.29 0.14
N TYR A 206 -14.87 -8.02 0.41
CA TYR A 206 -13.91 -6.93 0.19
C TYR A 206 -12.63 -7.12 1.01
N VAL A 207 -12.76 -7.55 2.27
CA VAL A 207 -11.61 -7.79 3.15
C VAL A 207 -10.84 -9.04 2.70
N ARG A 208 -11.55 -10.11 2.31
CA ARG A 208 -10.92 -11.33 1.78
C ARG A 208 -10.13 -11.07 0.50
N GLN A 209 -10.69 -10.28 -0.41
CA GLN A 209 -10.03 -9.87 -1.65
C GLN A 209 -8.82 -8.98 -1.37
N ALA A 210 -8.97 -7.98 -0.50
CA ALA A 210 -7.86 -7.13 -0.07
C ALA A 210 -6.71 -7.96 0.53
N LYS A 211 -7.03 -8.93 1.39
CA LYS A 211 -6.05 -9.87 1.96
C LYS A 211 -5.33 -10.66 0.87
N ALA A 212 -6.06 -11.28 -0.06
CA ALA A 212 -5.47 -12.07 -1.14
C ALA A 212 -4.52 -11.25 -2.02
N VAL A 213 -4.90 -10.00 -2.34
CA VAL A 213 -4.04 -9.08 -3.11
C VAL A 213 -2.78 -8.73 -2.32
N ILE A 214 -2.91 -8.37 -1.04
CA ILE A 214 -1.77 -8.02 -0.19
C ILE A 214 -0.85 -9.23 0.02
N ASP A 215 -1.39 -10.41 0.28
CA ASP A 215 -0.60 -11.63 0.49
C ASP A 215 0.18 -12.00 -0.77
N ARG A 216 -0.44 -11.88 -1.95
CA ARG A 216 0.27 -12.02 -3.23
C ARG A 216 1.42 -11.01 -3.35
N LYS A 217 1.17 -9.76 -3.00
CA LYS A 217 2.16 -8.68 -3.06
C LYS A 217 3.29 -8.82 -2.03
N LYS A 218 3.06 -9.49 -0.90
CA LYS A 218 4.11 -9.87 0.06
C LYS A 218 5.07 -10.90 -0.56
N HIS A 219 4.57 -11.77 -1.43
CA HIS A 219 5.38 -12.69 -2.23
C HIS A 219 5.93 -12.04 -3.51
N SER A 220 6.32 -10.77 -3.42
CA SER A 220 6.94 -9.99 -4.48
C SER A 220 7.92 -8.98 -3.88
N PHE A 221 9.06 -8.80 -4.53
CA PHE A 221 10.01 -7.72 -4.24
C PHE A 221 9.64 -6.38 -4.88
N GLU A 222 8.40 -6.19 -5.34
CA GLU A 222 7.95 -4.95 -5.99
C GLU A 222 8.37 -3.69 -5.21
N ALA A 223 8.12 -3.63 -3.90
CA ALA A 223 8.45 -2.47 -3.09
C ALA A 223 9.95 -2.15 -3.05
N ILE A 224 10.80 -3.19 -3.07
CA ILE A 224 12.26 -3.04 -3.10
C ILE A 224 12.70 -2.59 -4.50
N CYS A 225 12.16 -3.21 -5.54
CA CYS A 225 12.44 -2.85 -6.93
C CYS A 225 12.05 -1.40 -7.23
N THR A 226 10.85 -0.96 -6.82
CA THR A 226 10.39 0.42 -7.05
C THR A 226 11.25 1.44 -6.32
N TYR A 227 11.73 1.14 -5.11
CA TYR A 227 12.69 1.98 -4.40
C TYR A 227 14.02 2.11 -5.15
N PHE A 228 14.61 1.00 -5.61
CA PHE A 228 15.84 1.05 -6.38
C PHE A 228 15.66 1.77 -7.72
N CYS A 229 14.55 1.54 -8.43
CA CYS A 229 14.21 2.27 -9.64
C CYS A 229 14.10 3.77 -9.39
N ALA A 230 13.39 4.19 -8.33
CA ALA A 230 13.28 5.59 -7.95
C ALA A 230 14.66 6.21 -7.61
N GLN A 231 15.51 5.46 -6.90
CA GLN A 231 16.85 5.91 -6.55
C GLN A 231 17.77 6.03 -7.78
N LEU A 232 17.67 5.11 -8.75
CA LEU A 232 18.40 5.20 -10.01
C LEU A 232 17.94 6.41 -10.82
N LEU A 233 16.62 6.64 -10.93
CA LEU A 233 16.07 7.81 -11.59
C LEU A 233 16.57 9.11 -10.95
N LEU A 234 16.56 9.19 -9.61
CA LEU A 234 17.12 10.33 -8.86
C LEU A 234 18.61 10.58 -9.18
N LYS A 235 19.41 9.52 -9.30
CA LYS A 235 20.84 9.64 -9.62
C LYS A 235 21.09 10.08 -11.07
N ILE A 236 20.28 9.62 -12.01
CA ILE A 236 20.43 9.91 -13.44
C ILE A 236 19.93 11.33 -13.77
N LEU A 237 18.77 11.72 -13.21
CA LEU A 237 18.11 13.00 -13.53
C LEU A 237 18.58 14.16 -12.64
N GLY A 238 19.28 13.88 -11.54
CA GLY A 238 19.68 14.88 -10.55
C GLY A 238 18.52 15.34 -9.65
N ALA A 239 18.83 15.79 -8.43
CA ALA A 239 17.82 16.20 -7.45
C ALA A 239 17.10 17.51 -7.84
N GLU A 240 17.74 18.37 -8.65
CA GLU A 240 17.24 19.71 -8.99
C GLU A 240 16.12 19.69 -10.04
N LEU A 241 16.15 18.78 -11.02
CA LEU A 241 15.09 18.61 -12.03
C LEU A 241 13.86 17.87 -11.49
N LEU A 242 14.02 17.14 -10.39
CA LEU A 242 13.04 16.17 -9.91
C LEU A 242 11.99 16.76 -8.97
N HIS A 243 12.24 17.96 -8.44
CA HIS A 243 11.35 18.61 -7.48
C HIS A 243 10.01 19.06 -8.09
N LEU A 244 9.92 19.16 -9.41
CA LEU A 244 8.70 19.53 -10.12
C LEU A 244 8.22 18.40 -11.04
N GLU A 245 9.06 17.88 -11.94
CA GLU A 245 8.56 17.07 -13.04
C GLU A 245 8.37 15.58 -12.73
N LEU A 246 9.06 14.98 -11.75
CA LEU A 246 8.87 13.55 -11.42
C LEU A 246 7.93 13.31 -10.24
N PHE A 247 7.82 14.26 -9.31
CA PHE A 247 6.67 14.27 -8.40
C PHE A 247 5.38 14.41 -9.22
N LEU A 248 5.41 15.25 -10.26
CA LEU A 248 4.38 15.25 -11.29
C LEU A 248 4.38 13.92 -12.06
N ALA A 249 5.45 13.37 -12.64
CA ALA A 249 5.42 12.17 -13.50
C ALA A 249 5.01 10.86 -12.81
N LEU A 250 5.39 10.62 -11.56
CA LEU A 250 4.92 9.48 -10.76
C LEU A 250 3.46 9.65 -10.32
N LEU A 251 2.96 10.89 -10.22
CA LEU A 251 1.55 11.22 -10.04
C LEU A 251 0.82 11.57 -11.35
N TRP A 252 1.48 11.63 -12.50
CA TRP A 252 0.97 12.21 -13.75
C TRP A 252 -0.10 11.32 -14.40
N PRO A 253 -0.01 9.98 -14.30
CA PRO A 253 -1.13 9.11 -14.61
C PRO A 253 -2.38 9.36 -13.73
N PHE A 254 -2.20 9.99 -12.56
CA PHE A 254 -3.22 10.18 -11.52
C PHE A 254 -3.75 11.62 -11.41
N LEU A 255 -2.99 12.61 -11.91
CA LEU A 255 -3.34 14.05 -11.87
C LEU A 255 -3.99 14.56 -13.18
N THR A 256 -4.01 13.77 -14.27
CA THR A 256 -4.64 14.15 -15.57
C THR A 256 -5.82 13.32 -16.01
#